data_AF-A0A538HVH9-F1
#
_entry.id   AF-A0A538HVH9-F1
#
_cell.length_a   1.000
_cell.length_b   1.000
_cell.length_c   1.000
_cell.angle_alpha   90.00
_cell.angle_beta   90.00
_cell.angle_gamma   90.00
#
_symmetry.space_group_name_H-M   'P 1'
#
loop_
_entity.id
_entity.type
_entity.pdbx_description
1 polymer ?
#
loop_
_entity_poly.entity_id
_entity_poly.type
_entity_poly.pdbx_seq_one_letter_code
_entity_poly.pdbx_strand_id
1 'polypeptide(L)'
;LYDRFGYRGSGNSGIDEALSDAADPITRGDNARVKIVLRAYEAERGTAAIVRYDVDEVCDDCDGRVTQEASDPTCPACGGSRTVRRERALKVRVPAGVANGAHLRVGGEGHAGEGGAGDLVIDVRVLPEPHDGRLVRYIALALFLAAVAALVGYLLFG
;
A
#
# COMPACT_ATOMS: atom_id res chain seq x y z
N LEU A 1 -17.97 -41.66 46.67
CA LEU A 1 -17.93 -41.07 48.02
C LEU A 1 -16.92 -39.93 48.00
N TYR A 2 -17.32 -38.74 48.47
CA TYR A 2 -16.47 -37.55 48.63
C TYR A 2 -15.78 -37.58 49.98
N ASP A 3 -14.52 -37.13 50.04
CA ASP A 3 -13.87 -36.74 51.30
C ASP A 3 -13.82 -35.21 51.45
N ARG A 4 -14.04 -34.80 52.71
CA ARG A 4 -14.49 -33.50 53.20
C ARG A 4 -13.29 -32.69 53.72
N PHE A 5 -12.72 -31.85 52.85
CA PHE A 5 -11.74 -30.77 53.12
C PHE A 5 -10.32 -31.14 53.61
N GLY A 6 -9.29 -30.71 52.85
CA GLY A 6 -8.01 -30.25 53.43
C GLY A 6 -6.70 -30.63 52.70
N TYR A 7 -6.26 -29.79 51.76
CA TYR A 7 -4.95 -29.80 51.06
C TYR A 7 -3.70 -30.04 51.95
N ARG A 8 -2.67 -30.70 51.38
CA ARG A 8 -1.33 -30.09 51.16
C ARG A 8 -0.42 -30.95 50.24
N GLY A 9 -0.02 -30.34 49.13
CA GLY A 9 1.06 -30.78 48.25
C GLY A 9 1.40 -29.61 47.33
N SER A 10 2.30 -28.76 47.81
CA SER A 10 2.79 -27.55 47.14
C SER A 10 3.58 -27.91 45.88
N GLY A 11 2.89 -28.05 44.76
CA GLY A 11 3.51 -28.02 43.43
C GLY A 11 3.69 -26.56 43.01
N ASN A 12 4.90 -26.19 42.60
CA ASN A 12 5.25 -24.83 42.17
C ASN A 12 4.45 -24.43 40.92
N SER A 13 3.23 -23.91 41.09
CA SER A 13 2.43 -23.31 40.01
C SER A 13 2.89 -21.89 39.66
N GLY A 14 4.20 -21.64 39.74
CA GLY A 14 4.78 -20.30 39.59
C GLY A 14 5.91 -20.20 38.57
N ILE A 15 6.32 -21.31 37.96
CA ILE A 15 7.39 -21.33 36.95
C ILE A 15 6.89 -21.64 35.54
N ASP A 16 5.71 -22.24 35.41
CA ASP A 16 5.15 -22.61 34.10
C ASP A 16 4.56 -21.37 33.38
N GLU A 17 3.99 -20.42 34.12
CA GLU A 17 3.50 -19.13 33.59
C GLU A 17 4.62 -18.12 33.29
N ALA A 18 5.82 -18.29 33.85
CA ALA A 18 6.97 -17.40 33.60
C ALA A 18 7.87 -17.87 32.43
N LEU A 19 7.62 -19.09 31.93
CA LEU A 19 8.32 -19.66 30.78
C LEU A 19 7.53 -19.52 29.47
N SER A 20 6.27 -19.07 29.52
CA SER A 20 5.49 -18.66 28.34
C SER A 20 5.88 -17.28 27.79
N ASP A 21 6.77 -16.55 28.47
CA ASP A 21 7.38 -15.29 27.98
C ASP A 21 8.58 -15.55 27.05
N ALA A 22 8.77 -16.79 26.60
CA ALA A 22 9.90 -17.20 25.78
C ALA A 22 9.69 -16.87 24.29
N ALA A 23 10.40 -15.81 23.88
CA ALA A 23 10.59 -15.30 22.51
C ALA A 23 9.35 -14.62 21.90
N ASP A 24 9.46 -13.31 21.69
CA ASP A 24 8.60 -12.57 20.76
C ASP A 24 8.54 -13.37 19.46
N PRO A 25 7.36 -13.85 19.01
CA PRO A 25 7.30 -14.68 17.81
C PRO A 25 7.87 -13.84 16.69
N ILE A 26 8.97 -14.30 16.08
CA ILE A 26 9.68 -13.55 15.05
C ILE A 26 8.65 -13.01 14.03
N THR A 27 8.33 -11.71 14.14
CA THR A 27 7.16 -11.16 13.47
C THR A 27 7.54 -10.74 12.07
N ARG A 28 6.70 -11.15 11.11
CA ARG A 28 6.81 -10.67 9.75
C ARG A 28 6.58 -9.15 9.75
N GLY A 29 7.39 -8.42 8.98
CA GLY A 29 7.28 -6.98 8.91
C GLY A 29 5.94 -6.52 8.33
N ASP A 30 5.63 -5.24 8.55
CA ASP A 30 4.35 -4.66 8.19
C ASP A 30 4.13 -4.57 6.68
N ASN A 31 2.86 -4.54 6.27
CA ASN A 31 2.50 -4.35 4.88
C ASN A 31 2.68 -2.88 4.47
N ALA A 32 3.43 -2.63 3.39
CA ALA A 32 3.51 -1.32 2.78
C ALA A 32 2.25 -1.06 1.96
N ARG A 33 1.68 0.16 2.00
CA ARG A 33 0.48 0.52 1.26
C ARG A 33 0.72 1.75 0.38
N VAL A 34 0.40 1.64 -0.91
CA VAL A 34 0.58 2.72 -1.88
C VAL A 34 -0.66 2.87 -2.75
N LYS A 35 -1.01 4.12 -3.08
CA LYS A 35 -2.15 4.42 -3.95
C LYS A 35 -1.65 4.76 -5.35
N ILE A 36 -2.13 4.04 -6.35
CA ILE A 36 -1.90 4.39 -7.75
C ILE A 36 -3.18 4.92 -8.38
N VAL A 37 -3.02 5.86 -9.29
CA VAL A 37 -4.13 6.47 -10.01
C VAL A 37 -4.01 6.07 -11.48
N LEU A 38 -5.05 5.41 -11.99
CA LEU A 38 -5.14 4.99 -13.39
C LEU A 38 -6.25 5.77 -14.07
N ARG A 39 -6.09 6.02 -15.37
CA ARG A 39 -7.19 6.49 -16.23
C ARG A 39 -8.09 5.30 -16.60
N ALA A 40 -9.34 5.58 -16.94
CA ALA A 40 -10.28 4.51 -17.32
C ALA A 40 -9.74 3.65 -18.48
N TYR A 41 -9.25 4.26 -19.55
CA TYR A 41 -8.62 3.51 -20.65
C TYR A 41 -7.44 2.61 -20.22
N GLU A 42 -6.67 2.99 -19.17
CA GLU A 42 -5.54 2.18 -18.66
C GLU A 42 -6.03 1.00 -17.84
N ALA A 43 -7.07 1.21 -17.04
CA ALA A 43 -7.73 0.17 -16.28
C ALA A 43 -8.43 -0.85 -17.18
N GLU A 44 -9.06 -0.39 -18.26
CA GLU A 44 -9.76 -1.25 -19.23
C GLU A 44 -8.82 -2.14 -20.02
N ARG A 45 -7.72 -1.58 -20.53
CA ARG A 45 -6.76 -2.33 -21.39
C ARG A 45 -5.73 -3.12 -20.60
N GLY A 46 -5.55 -2.79 -19.31
CA GLY A 46 -4.43 -3.27 -18.52
C GLY A 46 -3.14 -2.53 -18.90
N THR A 47 -2.28 -2.32 -17.91
CA THR A 47 -1.05 -1.55 -18.09
C THR A 47 0.07 -2.05 -17.18
N ALA A 48 1.32 -1.81 -17.57
CA ALA A 48 2.46 -2.01 -16.67
C ALA A 48 2.77 -0.68 -16.00
N ALA A 49 2.48 -0.57 -14.70
CA ALA A 49 2.74 0.62 -13.90
C ALA A 49 4.05 0.47 -13.13
N ILE A 50 4.86 1.53 -13.07
CA ILE A 50 6.01 1.61 -12.16
C ILE A 50 5.51 2.30 -10.89
N VAL A 51 5.54 1.57 -9.78
CA VAL A 51 5.07 2.03 -8.48
C VAL A 51 6.28 2.38 -7.64
N ARG A 52 6.38 3.65 -7.25
CA ARG A 52 7.38 4.11 -6.27
C ARG A 52 6.76 4.15 -4.89
N TYR A 53 7.46 3.61 -3.91
CA TYR A 53 7.00 3.53 -2.53
C TYR A 53 8.20 3.50 -1.58
N ASP A 54 7.99 3.99 -0.38
CA ASP A 54 8.99 3.92 0.68
C ASP A 54 8.73 2.70 1.56
N VAL A 55 9.80 1.96 1.84
CA VAL A 55 9.78 0.75 2.66
C VAL A 55 10.94 0.78 3.64
N ASP A 56 10.75 0.14 4.79
CA ASP A 56 11.86 -0.05 5.74
C ASP A 56 12.58 -1.34 5.36
N GLU A 57 13.87 -1.25 5.10
CA GLU A 57 14.70 -2.41 4.77
C GLU A 57 15.65 -2.71 5.91
N VAL A 58 16.12 -3.96 5.98
CA VAL A 58 17.20 -4.31 6.90
C VAL A 58 18.40 -3.40 6.64
N CYS A 59 18.99 -2.86 7.70
CA CYS A 59 20.17 -2.01 7.57
C CYS A 59 21.35 -2.82 7.05
N ASP A 60 21.86 -2.48 5.85
CA ASP A 60 23.00 -3.17 5.25
C ASP A 60 24.29 -3.03 6.07
N ASP A 61 24.43 -1.96 6.87
CA ASP A 61 25.65 -1.71 7.65
C ASP A 61 25.75 -2.59 8.89
N CYS A 62 24.62 -2.97 9.49
CA CYS A 62 24.59 -3.86 10.65
C CYS A 62 23.94 -5.22 10.38
N ASP A 63 23.44 -5.48 9.18
CA ASP A 63 22.65 -6.68 8.81
C ASP A 63 21.48 -6.96 9.78
N GLY A 64 20.92 -5.91 10.38
CA GLY A 64 19.89 -6.02 11.41
C GLY A 64 20.38 -6.61 12.74
N ARG A 65 21.69 -6.72 12.96
CA ARG A 65 22.27 -7.24 14.22
C ARG A 65 21.94 -6.34 15.42
N VAL A 66 21.77 -6.98 16.58
CA VAL A 66 21.66 -6.31 17.87
C VAL A 66 23.06 -6.00 18.39
N THR A 67 23.37 -4.73 18.62
CA THR A 67 24.55 -4.33 19.41
C THR A 67 24.22 -4.64 20.88
N GLN A 68 24.66 -5.80 21.37
CA GLN A 68 24.29 -6.31 22.70
C GLN A 68 25.10 -5.69 23.85
N GLU A 69 26.16 -4.95 23.55
CA GLU A 69 27.06 -4.40 24.56
C GLU A 69 26.79 -2.91 24.78
N ALA A 70 26.64 -2.51 26.05
CA ALA A 70 26.47 -1.11 26.45
C ALA A 70 27.67 -0.21 26.07
N SER A 71 28.78 -0.81 25.62
CA SER A 71 30.00 -0.14 25.19
C SER A 71 30.17 -0.08 23.66
N ASP A 72 29.29 -0.73 22.89
CA ASP A 72 29.37 -0.77 21.44
C ASP A 72 28.55 0.41 20.84
N PRO A 73 29.16 1.30 20.04
CA PRO A 73 28.43 2.42 19.47
C PRO A 73 27.27 1.90 18.60
N THR A 74 26.07 2.37 18.92
CA THR A 74 24.88 2.18 18.11
C THR A 74 25.20 2.40 16.63
N CYS A 75 24.76 1.50 15.75
CA CYS A 75 25.01 1.61 14.32
C CYS A 75 24.68 3.02 13.82
N PRO A 76 25.65 3.77 13.25
CA PRO A 76 25.45 5.18 12.90
C PRO A 76 24.44 5.37 11.76
N ALA A 77 24.23 4.33 10.95
CA ALA A 77 23.33 4.39 9.81
C ALA A 77 21.85 4.20 10.18
N CYS A 78 21.53 3.27 11.08
CA CYS A 78 20.16 3.04 11.53
C CYS A 78 19.85 3.65 12.90
N GLY A 79 20.85 4.14 13.64
CA GLY A 79 20.65 4.68 14.99
C GLY A 79 20.07 3.67 15.98
N GLY A 80 20.25 2.36 15.71
CA GLY A 80 19.76 1.27 16.55
C GLY A 80 18.38 0.73 16.17
N SER A 81 17.74 1.27 15.14
CA SER A 81 16.43 0.80 14.64
C SER A 81 16.50 -0.54 13.89
N ARG A 82 17.70 -0.98 13.48
CA ARG A 82 17.97 -2.18 12.64
C ARG A 82 17.42 -2.11 11.21
N THR A 83 16.58 -1.14 10.91
CA THR A 83 16.01 -0.89 9.58
C THR A 83 16.26 0.54 9.10
N VAL A 84 16.35 0.72 7.80
CA VAL A 84 16.53 2.03 7.14
C VAL A 84 15.42 2.26 6.12
N ARG A 85 14.87 3.48 6.10
CA ARG A 85 13.85 3.90 5.14
C ARG A 85 14.48 4.06 3.76
N ARG A 86 13.94 3.38 2.75
CA ARG A 86 14.40 3.48 1.35
C ARG A 86 13.24 3.59 0.38
N GLU A 87 13.42 4.40 -0.66
CA GLU A 87 12.51 4.47 -1.79
C GLU A 87 12.81 3.31 -2.76
N ARG A 88 11.79 2.52 -3.08
CA ARG A 88 11.85 1.43 -4.07
C ARG A 88 10.92 1.73 -5.24
N ALA A 89 11.27 1.18 -6.40
CA ALA A 89 10.46 1.26 -7.61
C ALA A 89 10.22 -0.14 -8.16
N LEU A 90 8.95 -0.57 -8.16
CA LEU A 90 8.56 -1.89 -8.64
C LEU A 90 7.66 -1.76 -9.88
N LYS A 91 7.97 -2.52 -10.94
CA LYS A 91 7.13 -2.62 -12.12
C LYS A 91 6.08 -3.70 -11.93
N VAL A 92 4.84 -3.29 -11.70
CA VAL A 92 3.70 -4.18 -11.50
C VAL A 92 2.81 -4.18 -12.74
N ARG A 93 2.31 -5.36 -13.12
CA ARG A 93 1.31 -5.47 -14.19
C ARG A 93 -0.08 -5.38 -13.58
N VAL A 94 -0.83 -4.38 -14.03
CA VAL A 94 -2.24 -4.23 -13.68
C VAL A 94 -3.07 -4.93 -14.76
N PRO A 95 -3.90 -5.92 -14.40
CA PRO A 95 -4.73 -6.64 -15.37
C PRO A 95 -5.78 -5.72 -16.00
N ALA A 96 -6.22 -6.09 -17.20
CA ALA A 96 -7.34 -5.45 -17.89
C ALA A 96 -8.64 -5.62 -17.10
N GLY A 97 -9.49 -4.59 -17.11
CA GLY A 97 -10.78 -4.59 -16.41
C GLY A 97 -10.68 -4.42 -14.89
N VAL A 98 -9.57 -3.85 -14.38
CA VAL A 98 -9.45 -3.60 -12.93
C VAL A 98 -10.51 -2.58 -12.47
N ALA A 99 -11.25 -2.94 -11.42
CA ALA A 99 -12.26 -2.05 -10.85
C ALA A 99 -11.64 -0.94 -10.00
N ASN A 100 -12.35 0.17 -9.86
CA ASN A 100 -11.98 1.21 -8.91
C ASN A 100 -12.02 0.66 -7.47
N GLY A 101 -10.99 0.92 -6.68
CA GLY A 101 -10.84 0.40 -5.32
C GLY A 101 -10.25 -1.02 -5.26
N ALA A 102 -9.75 -1.57 -6.37
CA ALA A 102 -9.08 -2.86 -6.35
C ALA A 102 -7.78 -2.82 -5.52
N HIS A 103 -7.46 -3.95 -4.90
CA HIS A 103 -6.23 -4.15 -4.12
C HIS A 103 -5.34 -5.19 -4.82
N LEU A 104 -4.15 -4.77 -5.26
CA LEU A 104 -3.13 -5.69 -5.77
C LEU A 104 -2.10 -5.95 -4.65
N ARG A 105 -1.81 -7.23 -4.39
CA ARG A 105 -0.82 -7.63 -3.38
C ARG A 105 0.42 -8.19 -4.05
N VAL A 106 1.59 -7.68 -3.67
CA VAL A 106 2.89 -8.25 -4.05
C VAL A 106 3.57 -8.78 -2.81
N GLY A 107 3.90 -10.08 -2.83
CA GLY A 107 4.47 -10.78 -1.71
C GLY A 107 5.91 -10.36 -1.43
N GLY A 108 6.25 -10.09 -0.16
CA GLY A 108 7.65 -9.87 0.27
C GLY A 108 8.23 -8.48 -0.05
N GLU A 109 7.41 -7.56 -0.55
CA GLU A 109 7.80 -6.19 -0.92
C GLU A 109 7.36 -5.14 0.13
N GLY A 110 6.91 -5.59 1.31
CA GLY A 110 6.55 -4.73 2.44
C GLY A 110 7.74 -4.42 3.35
N HIS A 111 7.46 -3.84 4.51
CA HIS A 111 8.49 -3.45 5.47
C HIS A 111 9.24 -4.68 6.00
N ALA A 112 10.54 -4.53 6.23
CA ALA A 112 11.37 -5.54 6.85
C ALA A 112 10.95 -5.73 8.32
N GLY A 113 10.74 -6.97 8.70
CA GLY A 113 10.62 -7.41 10.09
C GLY A 113 11.59 -8.54 10.35
N GLU A 114 11.76 -8.90 11.62
CA GLU A 114 12.67 -9.98 12.03
C GLU A 114 12.28 -11.31 11.38
N GLY A 115 10.99 -11.49 11.05
CA GLY A 115 10.41 -12.71 10.45
C GLY A 115 10.36 -12.68 8.93
N GLY A 116 11.04 -11.73 8.31
CA GLY A 116 10.99 -11.45 6.88
C GLY A 116 10.06 -10.28 6.54
N ALA A 117 10.16 -9.82 5.29
CA ALA A 117 9.41 -8.66 4.82
C ALA A 117 7.90 -8.93 4.72
N GLY A 118 7.10 -7.91 5.02
CA GLY A 118 5.65 -7.88 4.77
C GLY A 118 5.32 -7.86 3.28
N ASP A 119 4.11 -7.45 2.94
CA ASP A 119 3.65 -7.36 1.55
C ASP A 119 3.38 -5.92 1.10
N LEU A 120 3.53 -5.66 -0.20
CA LEU A 120 3.10 -4.41 -0.81
C LEU A 120 1.64 -4.52 -1.24
N VAL A 121 0.79 -3.66 -0.69
CA VAL A 121 -0.63 -3.53 -1.04
C VAL A 121 -0.82 -2.26 -1.86
N ILE A 122 -1.20 -2.44 -3.13
CA ILE A 122 -1.41 -1.37 -4.09
C ILE A 122 -2.91 -1.12 -4.21
N ASP A 123 -3.34 0.05 -3.78
CA ASP A 123 -4.71 0.53 -3.88
C ASP A 123 -4.91 1.23 -5.23
N VAL A 124 -5.76 0.67 -6.08
CA VAL A 124 -6.03 1.20 -7.41
C VAL A 124 -7.19 2.17 -7.36
N ARG A 125 -6.95 3.42 -7.76
CA ARG A 125 -7.99 4.41 -8.00
C ARG A 125 -8.13 4.66 -9.49
N VAL A 126 -9.31 4.39 -10.05
CA VAL A 126 -9.59 4.67 -11.46
C VAL A 126 -10.27 6.04 -11.54
N LEU A 127 -9.66 6.96 -12.30
CA LEU A 127 -10.27 8.24 -12.62
C LEU A 127 -11.36 8.03 -13.68
N PRO A 128 -12.55 8.62 -13.50
CA PRO A 128 -13.56 8.61 -14.54
C PRO A 128 -13.00 9.31 -15.78
N GLU A 129 -13.36 8.82 -16.95
CA GLU A 129 -13.01 9.50 -18.19
C GLU A 129 -13.68 10.87 -18.24
N PRO A 130 -12.95 11.94 -18.64
CA PRO A 130 -13.56 13.23 -18.88
C PRO A 130 -14.62 13.08 -19.98
N HIS A 131 -15.80 13.64 -19.75
CA HIS A 131 -16.91 13.60 -20.69
C HIS A 131 -16.46 13.99 -22.10
N ASP A 132 -16.79 13.12 -23.04
CA ASP A 132 -16.38 13.12 -24.44
C ASP A 132 -16.48 14.52 -25.08
N GLY A 133 -15.33 15.13 -25.41
CA GLY A 133 -15.25 16.47 -26.01
C GLY A 133 -15.94 16.60 -27.38
N ARG A 134 -16.36 15.48 -27.97
CA ARG A 134 -17.20 15.43 -29.17
C ARG A 134 -18.57 16.08 -28.95
N LEU A 135 -19.23 15.82 -27.82
CA LEU A 135 -20.55 16.40 -27.54
C LEU A 135 -20.46 17.92 -27.43
N VAL A 136 -19.43 18.43 -26.74
CA VAL A 136 -19.17 19.87 -26.62
C VAL A 136 -18.89 20.49 -27.99
N ARG A 137 -18.11 19.82 -28.84
CA ARG A 137 -17.84 20.26 -30.22
C ARG A 137 -19.11 20.31 -31.07
N TYR A 138 -19.98 19.30 -30.99
CA TYR A 138 -21.24 19.30 -31.72
C TYR A 138 -22.19 20.40 -31.25
N ILE A 139 -22.30 20.60 -29.93
CA ILE A 139 -23.12 21.67 -29.37
C ILE A 139 -22.59 23.05 -29.80
N ALA A 140 -21.28 23.28 -29.73
CA ALA A 140 -20.67 24.53 -30.17
C ALA A 140 -20.90 24.78 -31.67
N LEU A 141 -20.74 23.75 -32.52
CA LEU A 141 -21.00 23.85 -33.96
C LEU A 141 -22.47 24.15 -34.25
N ALA A 142 -23.40 23.48 -33.57
CA ALA A 142 -24.84 23.69 -33.75
C ALA A 142 -25.25 25.12 -33.35
N LEU A 143 -24.74 25.63 -32.23
CA LEU A 143 -24.99 27.01 -31.81
C LEU A 143 -24.39 28.03 -32.79
N PHE A 144 -23.20 27.76 -33.32
CA PHE A 144 -22.58 28.61 -34.33
C PHE A 144 -23.41 28.66 -35.62
N LEU A 145 -23.85 27.50 -36.13
CA LEU A 145 -24.69 27.43 -37.32
C LEU A 145 -26.05 28.11 -37.11
N ALA A 146 -26.67 27.95 -35.94
CA ALA A 146 -27.91 28.64 -35.61
C ALA A 146 -27.74 30.17 -35.57
N ALA A 147 -26.66 30.66 -34.98
CA ALA A 147 -26.34 32.09 -34.94
C ALA A 147 -26.10 32.65 -36.36
N VAL A 148 -25.38 31.92 -37.21
CA VAL A 148 -25.15 32.30 -38.62
C VAL A 148 -26.48 32.33 -39.38
N ALA A 149 -27.33 31.32 -39.22
CA ALA A 149 -28.64 31.28 -39.88
C ALA A 149 -29.55 32.44 -39.44
N ALA A 150 -29.56 32.77 -38.15
CA ALA A 150 -30.31 33.92 -37.62
C ALA A 150 -29.79 35.25 -38.18
N LEU A 151 -28.46 35.43 -38.27
CA LEU A 151 -27.83 36.61 -38.86
C LEU A 151 -28.21 36.77 -40.34
N VAL A 152 -28.14 35.69 -41.11
CA VAL A 152 -28.52 35.68 -42.53
C VAL A 152 -30.00 35.99 -42.70
N GLY A 153 -30.87 35.40 -41.87
CA GLY A 153 -32.30 35.70 -41.87
C GLY A 153 -32.58 37.18 -41.60
N TYR A 154 -31.90 37.77 -40.62
CA TYR A 154 -32.01 39.20 -40.30
C TYR A 154 -31.57 40.10 -41.45
N LEU A 155 -30.48 39.76 -42.15
CA LEU A 155 -29.95 40.56 -43.27
C LEU A 155 -30.81 40.47 -44.55
N LEU A 156 -31.51 39.36 -44.76
CA LEU A 156 -32.31 39.15 -45.98
C LEU A 156 -33.77 39.58 -45.83
N PHE A 157 -34.32 39.54 -44.62
CA PHE A 157 -35.76 39.78 -44.36
C PHE A 157 -36.03 40.91 -43.37
N GLY A 158 -35.00 41.56 -42.84
CA GLY A 158 -35.08 42.71 -41.92
C GLY A 158 -34.85 44.06 -42.58
#